data_AF-A0A3D1UVR8-F1
#
_entry.id   AF-A0A3D1UVR8-F1
#
_cell.length_a   1.000
_cell.length_b   1.000
_cell.length_c   1.000
_cell.angle_alpha   90.00
_cell.angle_beta   90.00
_cell.angle_gamma   90.00
#
_symmetry.space_group_name_H-M   'P 1'
#
loop_
_entity.id
_entity.type
_entity.pdbx_description
1 polymer ?
#
loop_
_entity_poly.entity_id
_entity_poly.type
_entity_poly.pdbx_seq_one_letter_code
_entity_poly.pdbx_strand_id
1 'polypeptide(L)' 'MSEAEVECLECSAQYAELAARYRTLKKKIRRMRKSFAAIECALLNKCDHYAEFIIGECESYRGKYEPECCHAGK' A
#
# COMPACT_ATOMS: atom_id res chain seq x y z
N MET A 1 27.81 29.47 -16.00
CA MET A 1 26.65 29.15 -16.87
C MET A 1 26.13 27.83 -16.37
N SER A 2 25.11 27.84 -15.51
CA SER A 2 24.48 26.61 -15.01
C SER A 2 23.68 26.00 -16.16
N GLU A 3 24.14 24.87 -16.70
CA GLU A 3 23.33 24.00 -17.54
C GLU A 3 22.18 23.48 -16.67
N ALA A 4 21.13 24.28 -16.54
CA ALA A 4 19.85 23.75 -16.12
C ALA A 4 19.42 22.85 -17.27
N GLU A 5 19.60 21.54 -17.10
CA GLU A 5 19.02 20.53 -17.98
C GLU A 5 17.58 20.96 -18.24
N VAL A 6 17.26 21.25 -19.50
CA VAL A 6 15.88 21.51 -19.92
C VAL A 6 15.15 20.21 -19.62
N GLU A 7 14.49 20.15 -18.45
CA GLU A 7 13.72 18.98 -18.04
C GLU A 7 12.72 18.70 -19.16
N CYS A 8 12.95 17.60 -19.88
CA CYS A 8 12.04 17.14 -20.90
C CYS A 8 10.65 17.00 -20.26
N LEU A 9 9.65 17.67 -20.85
CA LEU A 9 8.27 17.67 -20.33
C LEU A 9 7.71 16.24 -20.23
N GLU A 10 8.16 15.32 -21.09
CA GLU A 10 7.81 13.90 -21.01
C GLU A 10 8.47 13.22 -19.80
N CYS A 11 9.74 13.50 -19.53
CA CYS A 11 10.45 12.97 -18.37
C CYS A 11 9.81 13.48 -17.07
N SER A 12 9.49 14.77 -16.97
CA SER A 12 8.85 15.33 -15.77
C SER A 12 7.46 14.76 -15.53
N ALA A 13 6.68 14.52 -16.59
CA ALA A 13 5.40 13.81 -16.51
C ALA A 13 5.56 12.36 -16.03
N GLN A 14 6.52 11.60 -16.58
CA GLN A 14 6.81 10.23 -16.14
C GLN A 14 7.27 10.18 -14.68
N TYR A 15 8.12 11.10 -14.24
CA TYR A 15 8.54 11.23 -12.85
C TYR A 15 7.36 11.55 -11.93
N ALA A 16 6.46 12.45 -12.34
CA ALA A 16 5.27 12.78 -11.57
C ALA A 16 4.34 11.56 -11.40
N GLU A 17 4.14 10.78 -12.46
CA GLU A 17 3.37 9.54 -12.41
C GLU A 17 4.02 8.51 -11.47
N LEU A 18 5.33 8.29 -11.59
CA LEU A 18 6.07 7.37 -10.73
C LEU A 18 6.00 7.80 -9.26
N ALA A 19 6.14 9.10 -8.98
CA ALA A 19 6.01 9.66 -7.65
C ALA A 19 4.58 9.47 -7.09
N ALA A 20 3.55 9.62 -7.91
CA ALA A 20 2.17 9.37 -7.51
C ALA A 20 1.92 7.89 -7.19
N ARG A 21 2.44 6.96 -8.01
CA ARG A 21 2.39 5.51 -7.75
C ARG A 21 3.11 5.16 -6.45
N TYR A 22 4.31 5.70 -6.24
CA TYR A 22 5.08 5.52 -5.01
C TYR A 22 4.33 6.03 -3.78
N ARG A 23 3.75 7.23 -3.82
CA ARG A 23 2.94 7.79 -2.71
C ARG A 23 1.75 6.90 -2.40
N THR A 24 1.10 6.35 -3.42
CA THR A 24 -0.03 5.42 -3.26
C THR A 24 0.41 4.13 -2.58
N LEU A 25 1.50 3.51 -3.04
CA LEU A 25 2.09 2.31 -2.42
C LEU A 25 2.51 2.57 -0.97
N LYS A 26 3.14 3.71 -0.68
CA LYS A 26 3.53 4.12 0.67
C LYS A 26 2.33 4.22 1.60
N LYS A 27 1.19 4.77 1.13
CA LYS A 27 -0.06 4.80 1.89
C LYS A 27 -0.62 3.39 2.13
N LYS A 28 -0.58 2.50 1.13
CA LYS A 28 -1.01 1.10 1.28
C LYS A 28 -0.19 0.37 2.36
N ILE A 29 1.13 0.45 2.30
CA ILE A 29 2.04 -0.15 3.30
C ILE A 29 1.77 0.40 4.71
N ARG A 30 1.56 1.72 4.84
CA ARG A 30 1.24 2.32 6.15
C ARG A 30 -0.05 1.76 6.75
N ARG A 31 -1.10 1.55 5.94
CA ARG A 31 -2.37 0.96 6.40
C ARG A 31 -2.18 -0.49 6.85
N MET A 32 -1.50 -1.30 6.03
CA MET A 32 -1.19 -2.70 6.38
C MET A 32 -0.41 -2.80 7.70
N ARG A 33 0.64 -1.99 7.89
CA ARG A 33 1.41 -1.96 9.14
C ARG A 33 0.55 -1.63 10.36
N LYS A 34 -0.38 -0.69 10.23
CA LYS A 34 -1.30 -0.32 11.32
C LYS A 34 -2.22 -1.49 11.69
N SER A 35 -2.76 -2.20 10.70
CA SER A 35 -3.61 -3.36 10.94
C SER A 35 -2.84 -4.54 11.52
N PHE A 36 -1.60 -4.80 11.06
CA PHE A 36 -0.75 -5.80 11.70
C PHE A 36 -0.48 -5.49 13.17
N ALA A 37 -0.15 -4.23 13.50
CA ALA A 37 0.05 -3.83 14.89
C ALA A 37 -1.23 -3.98 15.73
N ALA A 38 -2.41 -3.76 15.14
CA ALA A 38 -3.69 -3.95 15.84
C ALA A 38 -3.99 -5.44 16.09
N ILE A 39 -3.74 -6.30 15.11
CA ILE A 39 -3.85 -7.76 15.24
C ILE A 39 -2.87 -8.29 16.30
N GLU A 40 -1.62 -7.85 16.25
CA GLU A 40 -0.60 -8.21 17.24
C GLU A 40 -1.02 -7.79 18.65
N CYS A 41 -1.52 -6.56 18.81
CA CYS A 41 -2.05 -6.07 20.08
C CYS A 41 -3.23 -6.93 20.58
N ALA A 42 -4.16 -7.30 19.70
CA ALA A 42 -5.31 -8.14 20.05
C ALA A 42 -4.87 -9.55 20.49
N LEU A 43 -3.88 -10.14 19.82
CA LEU A 43 -3.31 -11.45 20.16
C LEU A 43 -2.57 -11.45 21.51
N LEU A 44 -1.74 -10.43 21.75
CA LEU A 44 -0.89 -10.36 22.94
C LEU A 44 -1.67 -9.97 24.19
N ASN A 45 -2.66 -9.08 24.07
CA ASN A 45 -3.39 -8.52 25.21
C ASN A 45 -4.70 -9.26 25.52
N LYS A 46 -5.03 -10.33 24.78
CA LYS A 46 -6.25 -11.15 24.97
C LYS A 46 -7.51 -10.30 25.17
N CYS A 47 -7.68 -9.26 24.36
CA CYS A 47 -8.88 -8.44 24.41
C CYS A 47 -10.12 -9.33 24.23
N ASP A 48 -11.20 -9.06 24.96
CA ASP A 48 -12.48 -9.73 24.67
C ASP A 48 -12.82 -9.56 23.18
N HIS A 49 -13.33 -10.62 22.56
CA HIS A 49 -13.63 -10.64 21.11
C HIS A 49 -12.41 -10.50 20.16
N TYR A 50 -11.18 -10.76 20.62
CA TYR A 50 -9.98 -10.64 19.77
C TYR A 50 -10.08 -11.46 18.46
N ALA A 51 -10.70 -12.65 18.50
CA ALA A 51 -10.87 -13.48 17.31
C ALA A 51 -11.77 -12.81 16.25
N GLU A 52 -12.89 -12.22 16.68
CA GLU A 52 -13.83 -11.51 15.81
C GLU A 52 -13.19 -10.24 15.23
N PHE A 53 -12.41 -9.51 16.03
CA PHE A 53 -11.63 -8.37 15.58
C PHE A 53 -10.60 -8.76 14.51
N ILE A 54 -9.82 -9.83 14.75
CA ILE A 54 -8.79 -10.29 13.80
C ILE A 54 -9.42 -10.74 12.50
N ILE A 55 -10.53 -11.50 12.56
CA ILE A 55 -11.27 -11.92 11.36
C ILE A 55 -11.77 -10.68 10.61
N GLY A 56 -12.39 -9.73 11.30
CA GLY A 56 -12.89 -8.49 10.69
C GLY A 56 -11.79 -7.65 10.02
N GLU A 57 -10.64 -7.47 10.68
CA GLU A 57 -9.49 -6.79 10.09
C GLU A 57 -8.98 -7.54 8.85
N CYS A 58 -8.80 -8.85 8.90
CA CYS A 58 -8.37 -9.66 7.76
C CYS A 58 -9.36 -9.59 6.59
N GLU A 59 -10.66 -9.72 6.85
CA GLU A 59 -11.72 -9.59 5.84
C GLU A 59 -11.75 -8.19 5.21
N SER A 60 -11.48 -7.14 6.00
CA SER A 60 -11.43 -5.77 5.50
C SER A 60 -10.34 -5.57 4.43
N TYR A 61 -9.31 -6.42 4.37
CA TYR A 61 -8.24 -6.35 3.37
C TYR A 61 -8.30 -7.45 2.31
N ARG A 62 -9.25 -8.39 2.40
CA ARG A 62 -9.46 -9.44 1.41
C ARG A 62 -9.66 -8.81 0.02
N GLY A 63 -8.91 -9.28 -0.97
CA GLY A 63 -8.96 -8.77 -2.35
C GLY A 63 -8.44 -7.33 -2.57
N LYS A 64 -8.20 -6.52 -1.52
CA LYS A 64 -7.74 -5.12 -1.68
C LYS A 64 -6.29 -4.99 -2.17
N TYR A 65 -5.49 -6.02 -1.93
CA TYR A 65 -4.07 -6.07 -2.28
C TYR A 65 -3.73 -7.30 -3.13
N GLU A 66 -4.73 -8.06 -3.57
CA GLU A 66 -4.48 -9.08 -4.58
C GLU A 66 -3.95 -8.36 -5.83
N PRO A 67 -2.78 -8.77 -6.34
CA PRO A 67 -2.35 -8.31 -7.64
C PRO A 67 -3.44 -8.72 -8.64
N GLU A 68 -3.83 -7.80 -9.53
CA GLU A 68 -4.57 -8.19 -10.74
C GLU A 68 -3.71 -9.27 -11.39
N CYS A 69 -4.18 -10.51 -11.33
CA CYS A 69 -3.42 -11.65 -11.80
C CYS A 69 -3.01 -11.34 -13.22
N CYS A 70 -1.70 -11.38 -13.47
CA CYS A 70 -1.09 -11.09 -14.75
C CYS A 70 -1.57 -12.12 -15.78
N HIS A 71 -2.77 -11.95 -16.35
CA HIS A 71 -3.10 -12.51 -17.65
C HIS A 71 -2.44 -11.65 -18.73
N ALA A 72 -1.11 -11.47 -18.62
CA ALA A 72 -0.24 -11.12 -19.73
C ALA A 72 0.29 -12.43 -20.29
N GLY A 73 -0.61 -13.12 -21.00
CA GLY A 73 -0.36 -14.43 -21.58
C GLY A 73 -1.39 -14.68 -22.65
N LYS A 74 -1.33 -13.90 -23.73
CA LYS A 74 -1.74 -14.24 -25.09
C LYS A 74 -1.13 -13.24 -26.06
#